data_AF-A0A1M6WPG4-F1
#
_entry.id   AF-A0A1M6WPG4-F1
#
_cell.length_a   1.000
_cell.length_b   1.000
_cell.length_c   1.000
_cell.angle_alpha   90.00
_cell.angle_beta   90.00
_cell.angle_gamma   90.00
#
_symmetry.space_group_name_H-M   'P 1'
#
loop_
_entity.id
_entity.type
_entity.pdbx_description
1 polymer ?
#
loop_
_entity_poly.entity_id
_entity_poly.type
_entity_poly.pdbx_seq_one_letter_code
_entity_poly.pdbx_strand_id
1 'polypeptide(L)'
;MARSLTDSWLADICAHFGLKAYDLAHYVGVDAGQLSRIGTGQRSLTPLTEEALAPLVAALPAPAPAGGALRLASAAAPPAPALAPPEAAPLAARLDYCRHHARRLRRQLAPLEAQATQAARWAVALPALRAALPPDPGPAAEPDPTTAWPAWQAWHRHRWLERRPTVLPPDLSARYHLLRLRAEALEAEAEGLAGLLR
;
A
#
# COMPACT_ATOMS: atom_id res chain seq x y z
N MET A 1 32.33 4.07 -36.83
CA MET A 1 33.01 5.12 -36.04
C MET A 1 33.20 4.60 -34.63
N ALA A 2 34.43 4.29 -34.26
CA ALA A 2 34.79 3.59 -33.04
C ALA A 2 34.78 4.56 -31.85
N ARG A 3 33.93 4.29 -30.85
CA ARG A 3 34.04 4.94 -29.54
C ARG A 3 35.44 4.65 -28.98
N SER A 4 36.10 5.64 -28.39
CA SER A 4 37.11 5.36 -27.35
C SER A 4 36.36 4.70 -26.21
N LEU A 5 36.37 3.37 -26.25
CA LEU A 5 35.52 2.47 -25.47
C LEU A 5 35.95 2.36 -24.01
N THR A 6 37.18 2.71 -23.67
CA THR A 6 37.88 2.09 -22.54
C THR A 6 37.31 2.40 -21.15
N ASP A 7 36.82 3.63 -20.88
CA ASP A 7 36.34 3.99 -19.53
C ASP A 7 34.87 3.59 -19.28
N SER A 8 34.05 3.57 -20.33
CA SER A 8 32.61 3.35 -20.21
C SER A 8 32.25 1.89 -20.00
N TRP A 9 32.87 0.95 -20.74
CA TRP A 9 32.44 -0.45 -20.70
C TRP A 9 32.77 -1.12 -19.37
N LEU A 10 33.87 -0.75 -18.72
CA LEU A 10 34.25 -1.34 -17.45
C LEU A 10 33.29 -0.90 -16.33
N ALA A 11 32.89 0.37 -16.35
CA ALA A 11 31.84 0.89 -15.49
C ALA A 11 30.49 0.23 -15.78
N ASP A 12 30.14 0.01 -17.05
CA ASP A 12 28.90 -0.64 -17.47
C ASP A 12 28.83 -2.11 -16.99
N ILE A 13 29.93 -2.87 -17.08
CA ILE A 13 30.03 -4.24 -16.52
C ILE A 13 29.87 -4.23 -15.01
N CYS A 14 30.63 -3.38 -14.31
CA CYS A 14 30.59 -3.31 -12.85
C CYS A 14 29.18 -2.95 -12.36
N ALA A 15 28.53 -1.97 -13.01
CA ALA A 15 27.17 -1.56 -12.68
C ALA A 15 26.14 -2.66 -12.99
N HIS A 16 26.25 -3.33 -14.13
CA HIS A 16 25.27 -4.34 -14.54
C HIS A 16 25.31 -5.59 -13.65
N PHE A 17 26.50 -6.05 -13.28
CA PHE A 17 26.67 -7.26 -12.48
C PHE A 17 26.85 -6.99 -10.97
N GLY A 18 26.90 -5.71 -10.55
CA GLY A 18 27.18 -5.34 -9.16
C GLY A 18 28.60 -5.68 -8.70
N LEU A 19 29.55 -5.76 -9.63
CA LEU A 19 30.95 -6.12 -9.35
C LEU A 19 31.76 -4.88 -8.94
N LYS A 20 32.76 -5.06 -8.09
CA LYS A 20 33.81 -4.05 -7.89
C LYS A 20 34.94 -4.28 -8.90
N ALA A 21 35.71 -3.23 -9.19
CA ALA A 21 36.85 -3.30 -10.11
C ALA A 21 37.90 -4.37 -9.71
N TYR A 22 38.08 -4.62 -8.40
CA TYR A 22 38.94 -5.69 -7.92
C TYR A 22 38.39 -7.09 -8.24
N ASP A 23 37.08 -7.30 -8.13
CA ASP A 23 36.44 -8.58 -8.44
C ASP A 23 36.57 -8.89 -9.94
N LEU A 24 36.44 -7.86 -10.77
CA LEU A 24 36.66 -7.97 -12.21
C LEU A 24 38.14 -8.27 -12.54
N ALA A 25 39.08 -7.65 -11.82
CA ALA A 25 40.52 -7.91 -12.00
C ALA A 25 40.87 -9.36 -11.62
N HIS A 26 40.30 -9.87 -10.53
CA HIS A 26 40.44 -11.26 -10.12
C HIS A 26 39.86 -12.23 -11.15
N TYR A 27 38.67 -11.96 -11.70
CA TYR A 27 38.04 -12.77 -12.74
C TYR A 27 38.91 -12.88 -14.01
N VAL A 28 39.57 -11.78 -14.40
CA VAL A 28 40.44 -11.72 -15.58
C VAL A 28 41.86 -12.25 -15.32
N GLY A 29 42.27 -12.37 -14.06
CA GLY A 29 43.61 -12.79 -13.67
C GLY A 29 44.68 -11.69 -13.80
N VAL A 30 44.29 -10.42 -13.63
CA VAL A 30 45.20 -9.25 -13.66
C VAL A 30 45.13 -8.46 -12.36
N ASP A 31 46.12 -7.61 -12.11
CA ASP A 31 46.10 -6.70 -10.96
C ASP A 31 45.07 -5.55 -11.17
N ALA A 32 44.47 -5.06 -10.09
CA ALA A 32 43.48 -3.97 -10.15
C ALA A 32 44.06 -2.67 -10.73
N GLY A 33 45.34 -2.38 -10.47
CA GLY A 33 46.04 -1.24 -11.07
C GLY A 33 46.36 -1.45 -12.54
N GLN A 34 46.51 -2.69 -13.01
CA GLN A 34 46.60 -3.00 -14.44
C GLN A 34 45.24 -2.83 -15.13
N LEU A 35 44.17 -3.31 -14.50
CA LEU A 35 42.81 -3.18 -15.03
C LEU A 35 42.34 -1.71 -15.09
N SER A 36 42.68 -0.88 -14.10
CA SER A 36 42.38 0.57 -14.10
C SER A 36 43.12 1.33 -15.21
N ARG A 37 44.39 0.98 -15.47
CA ARG A 37 45.16 1.55 -16.60
C ARG A 37 44.61 1.11 -17.96
N ILE A 38 44.04 -0.08 -18.03
CA ILE A 38 43.33 -0.56 -19.23
C ILE A 38 42.01 0.20 -19.43
N GLY A 39 41.21 0.39 -18.36
CA GLY A 39 39.97 1.16 -18.41
C GLY A 39 40.19 2.63 -18.79
N THR A 40 41.22 3.27 -18.27
CA THR A 40 41.55 4.67 -18.63
C THR A 40 42.22 4.82 -20.00
N GLY A 41 42.41 3.72 -20.75
CA GLY A 41 43.07 3.73 -22.06
C GLY A 41 44.58 3.97 -22.02
N GLN A 42 45.20 4.01 -20.83
CA GLN A 42 46.65 4.13 -20.66
C GLN A 42 47.40 2.85 -21.07
N ARG A 43 46.69 1.72 -21.22
CA ARG A 43 47.25 0.45 -21.67
C ARG A 43 46.25 -0.32 -22.53
N SER A 44 46.71 -0.91 -23.62
CA SER A 44 45.87 -1.77 -24.47
C SER A 44 45.51 -3.08 -23.78
N LEU A 45 44.32 -3.61 -24.09
CA LEU A 45 43.90 -4.94 -23.69
C LEU A 45 44.85 -6.00 -24.28
N THR A 46 45.21 -7.00 -23.48
CA THR A 46 45.87 -8.19 -24.02
C THR A 46 44.82 -9.11 -24.63
N PRO A 47 45.15 -9.90 -25.67
CA PRO A 47 44.19 -10.82 -26.29
C PRO A 47 43.52 -11.78 -25.28
N LEU A 48 44.27 -12.25 -24.28
CA LEU A 48 43.74 -13.11 -23.21
C LEU A 48 42.74 -12.37 -22.32
N THR A 49 42.98 -11.10 -22.03
CA THR A 49 42.06 -10.27 -21.23
C THR A 49 40.77 -9.96 -22.01
N GLU A 50 40.89 -9.69 -23.31
CA GLU A 50 39.76 -9.45 -24.20
C GLU A 50 38.88 -10.71 -24.31
N GLU A 51 39.50 -11.87 -24.50
CA GLU A 51 38.80 -13.16 -24.54
C GLU A 51 38.10 -13.49 -23.22
N ALA A 52 38.73 -13.22 -22.07
CA ALA A 52 38.13 -13.43 -20.75
C ALA A 52 36.91 -12.51 -20.49
N LEU A 53 36.92 -11.28 -21.01
CA LEU A 53 35.88 -10.28 -20.79
C LEU A 53 34.73 -10.37 -21.80
N ALA A 54 34.96 -10.97 -22.97
CA ALA A 54 33.96 -11.09 -24.03
C ALA A 54 32.60 -11.68 -23.56
N PRO A 55 32.53 -12.71 -22.68
CA PRO A 55 31.26 -13.21 -22.17
C PRO A 55 30.48 -12.21 -21.32
N LEU A 56 31.17 -11.41 -20.50
CA LEU A 56 30.54 -10.39 -19.65
C LEU A 56 30.03 -9.22 -20.49
N VAL A 57 30.79 -8.80 -21.50
CA VAL A 57 30.37 -7.77 -22.45
C VAL A 57 29.17 -8.24 -23.27
N ALA A 58 29.16 -9.48 -23.74
CA ALA A 58 28.06 -10.06 -24.52
C ALA A 58 26.75 -10.17 -23.72
N ALA A 59 26.85 -10.29 -22.38
CA ALA A 59 25.71 -10.35 -21.48
C ALA A 59 25.19 -8.96 -21.06
N LEU A 60 25.85 -7.86 -21.44
CA LEU A 60 25.33 -6.52 -21.20
C LEU A 60 24.09 -6.24 -22.07
N PRO A 61 23.09 -5.51 -21.53
CA PRO A 61 21.96 -5.07 -22.32
C PRO A 61 22.46 -4.15 -23.44
N ALA A 62 21.98 -4.38 -24.67
CA ALA A 62 22.33 -3.53 -25.80
C ALA A 62 21.95 -2.07 -25.48
N PRO A 63 22.87 -1.10 -25.72
CA PRO A 63 22.58 0.30 -25.42
C PRO A 63 21.36 0.74 -26.23
N ALA A 64 20.34 1.26 -25.55
CA ALA A 64 19.14 1.77 -26.20
C ALA A 64 19.53 2.84 -27.24
N PRO A 65 19.00 2.79 -28.47
CA PRO A 65 19.31 3.80 -29.48
C PRO A 65 18.84 5.17 -28.98
N ALA A 66 19.79 6.09 -28.79
CA ALA A 66 19.51 7.49 -28.55
C ALA A 66 19.02 8.12 -29.86
N GLY A 67 17.72 8.00 -30.14
CA GLY A 67 17.13 8.56 -31.35
C GLY A 67 15.65 8.26 -31.43
N GLY A 68 14.83 9.30 -31.24
CA GLY A 68 13.39 9.22 -31.20
C GLY A 68 12.75 8.60 -32.45
N ALA A 69 11.92 7.60 -32.20
CA ALA A 69 10.64 7.38 -32.86
C ALA A 69 9.85 6.46 -31.93
N LEU A 70 8.61 6.82 -31.63
CA LEU A 70 7.63 6.00 -30.91
C LEU A 70 7.45 4.66 -31.63
N ARG A 71 8.33 3.70 -31.35
CA ARG A 71 8.05 2.29 -31.59
C ARG A 71 7.38 1.76 -30.34
N LEU A 72 6.11 1.39 -30.48
CA LEU A 72 5.42 0.35 -29.71
C LEU A 72 6.13 -1.01 -29.90
N ALA A 73 7.46 -1.04 -29.75
CA ALA A 73 8.19 -2.26 -29.54
C ALA A 73 7.84 -2.67 -28.11
N SER A 74 7.15 -3.80 -27.98
CA SER A 74 6.94 -4.49 -26.71
C SER A 74 8.26 -4.48 -25.96
N ALA A 75 8.38 -3.58 -24.99
CA ALA A 75 9.54 -3.51 -24.13
C ALA A 75 9.54 -4.85 -23.41
N ALA A 76 10.53 -5.69 -23.70
CA ALA A 76 10.71 -6.96 -23.00
C ALA A 76 10.64 -6.64 -21.50
N ALA A 77 9.68 -7.25 -20.81
CA ALA A 77 9.51 -7.03 -19.38
C ALA A 77 10.86 -7.28 -18.70
N PRO A 78 11.28 -6.41 -17.76
CA PRO A 78 12.53 -6.63 -17.04
C PRO A 78 12.54 -8.05 -16.47
N PRO A 79 13.69 -8.74 -16.47
CA PRO A 79 13.78 -10.09 -15.94
C PRO A 79 13.25 -10.09 -14.51
N ALA A 80 12.40 -11.07 -14.21
CA ALA A 80 11.86 -11.23 -12.86
C ALA A 80 13.03 -11.37 -11.87
N PRO A 81 12.94 -10.76 -10.68
CA PRO A 81 13.99 -10.88 -9.68
C PRO A 81 14.20 -12.37 -9.35
N ALA A 82 15.46 -12.81 -9.38
CA ALA A 82 15.83 -14.17 -9.04
C ALA A 82 15.80 -14.35 -7.51
N LEU A 83 14.61 -14.58 -6.97
CA LEU A 83 14.40 -14.81 -5.54
C LEU A 83 14.35 -16.31 -5.25
N ALA A 84 15.02 -16.73 -4.17
CA ALA A 84 14.85 -18.08 -3.64
C ALA A 84 13.40 -18.26 -3.13
N PRO A 85 12.88 -19.50 -3.07
CA PRO A 85 11.60 -19.76 -2.42
C PRO A 85 11.62 -19.20 -0.99
N PRO A 86 10.57 -18.48 -0.57
CA PRO A 86 10.54 -17.89 0.76
C PRO A 86 10.46 -18.98 1.84
N GLU A 87 11.09 -18.73 2.98
CA GLU A 87 10.92 -19.59 4.15
C GLU A 87 9.47 -19.54 4.65
N ALA A 88 8.85 -20.70 4.83
CA ALA A 88 7.43 -20.80 5.18
C ALA A 88 7.13 -20.30 6.61
N ALA A 89 8.01 -20.56 7.57
CA ALA A 89 7.78 -20.23 8.99
C ALA A 89 7.54 -18.72 9.26
N PRO A 90 8.38 -17.78 8.78
CA PRO A 90 8.11 -16.35 8.99
C PRO A 90 6.82 -15.87 8.30
N LEU A 91 6.50 -16.40 7.12
CA LEU A 91 5.24 -16.08 6.43
C LEU A 91 4.01 -16.59 7.20
N ALA A 92 4.08 -17.80 7.75
CA ALA A 92 3.00 -18.38 8.55
C ALA A 92 2.76 -17.58 9.85
N ALA A 93 3.82 -17.19 10.55
CA ALA A 93 3.71 -16.35 11.74
C ALA A 93 3.05 -14.99 11.43
N ARG A 94 3.42 -14.37 10.30
CA ARG A 94 2.81 -13.12 9.87
C ARG A 94 1.33 -13.30 9.48
N LEU A 95 1.01 -14.39 8.80
CA LEU A 95 -0.37 -14.73 8.44
C LEU A 95 -1.27 -14.84 9.69
N ASP A 96 -0.81 -15.54 10.72
CA ASP A 96 -1.53 -15.69 11.98
C ASP A 96 -1.72 -14.35 12.69
N TYR A 97 -0.68 -13.51 12.71
CA TYR A 97 -0.76 -12.15 13.23
C TYR A 97 -1.85 -11.34 12.53
N CYS A 98 -1.85 -11.31 11.19
CA CYS A 98 -2.80 -10.53 10.40
C CYS A 98 -4.24 -11.02 10.62
N ARG A 99 -4.46 -12.33 10.59
CA ARG A 99 -5.79 -12.94 10.86
C ARG A 99 -6.28 -12.65 12.27
N HIS A 100 -5.41 -12.71 13.28
CA HIS A 100 -5.79 -12.39 14.65
C HIS A 100 -6.19 -10.91 14.78
N HIS A 101 -5.37 -10.00 14.25
CA HIS A 101 -5.61 -8.57 14.36
C HIS A 101 -6.83 -8.11 13.56
N ALA A 102 -7.04 -8.63 12.35
CA ALA A 102 -8.25 -8.37 11.57
C ALA A 102 -9.51 -8.75 12.36
N ARG A 103 -9.57 -9.97 12.92
CA ARG A 103 -10.71 -10.41 13.77
C ARG A 103 -10.92 -9.51 14.98
N ARG A 104 -9.85 -9.01 15.60
CA ARG A 104 -9.96 -8.05 16.72
C ARG A 104 -10.57 -6.73 16.25
N LEU A 105 -10.12 -6.17 15.13
CA LEU A 105 -10.67 -4.93 14.58
C LEU A 105 -12.13 -5.08 14.16
N ARG A 106 -12.51 -6.20 13.53
CA ARG A 106 -13.91 -6.52 13.20
C ARG A 106 -14.81 -6.58 14.44
N ARG A 107 -14.33 -7.15 15.55
CA ARG A 107 -15.06 -7.12 16.83
C ARG A 107 -15.23 -5.70 17.38
N GLN A 108 -14.24 -4.82 17.17
CA GLN A 108 -14.34 -3.41 17.58
C GLN A 108 -15.27 -2.58 16.67
N LEU A 109 -15.44 -2.99 15.41
CA LEU A 109 -16.36 -2.36 14.45
C LEU A 109 -17.82 -2.66 14.75
N ALA A 110 -18.14 -3.89 15.15
CA ALA A 110 -19.52 -4.34 15.39
C ALA A 110 -20.39 -3.36 16.22
N PRO A 111 -19.95 -2.80 17.36
CA PRO A 111 -20.77 -1.83 18.09
C PRO A 111 -20.99 -0.51 17.32
N LEU A 112 -20.03 -0.05 16.52
CA LEU A 112 -20.17 1.17 15.71
C LEU A 112 -21.15 0.94 14.56
N GLU A 113 -21.12 -0.23 13.92
CA GLU A 113 -22.08 -0.63 12.88
C GLU A 113 -23.50 -0.74 13.44
N ALA A 114 -23.66 -1.29 14.64
CA ALA A 114 -24.95 -1.33 15.33
C ALA A 114 -25.48 0.07 15.62
N GLN A 115 -24.64 0.99 16.10
CA GLN A 115 -25.01 2.39 16.34
C GLN A 115 -25.38 3.11 15.04
N ALA A 116 -24.60 2.93 13.97
CA ALA A 116 -24.90 3.51 12.66
C ALA A 116 -26.22 2.99 12.10
N THR A 117 -26.47 1.68 12.24
CA THR A 117 -27.73 1.05 11.81
C THR A 117 -28.92 1.60 12.61
N GLN A 118 -28.78 1.75 13.92
CA GLN A 118 -29.81 2.34 14.77
C GLN A 118 -30.08 3.80 14.37
N ALA A 119 -29.03 4.58 14.12
CA ALA A 119 -29.14 5.98 13.69
C ALA A 119 -29.86 6.08 12.34
N ALA A 120 -29.53 5.21 11.38
CA ALA A 120 -30.21 5.13 10.09
C ALA A 120 -31.71 4.81 10.23
N ARG A 121 -32.08 3.87 11.12
CA ARG A 121 -33.50 3.56 11.41
C ARG A 121 -34.23 4.77 11.97
N TRP A 122 -33.60 5.54 12.87
CA TRP A 122 -34.17 6.78 13.38
C TRP A 122 -34.29 7.85 12.30
N ALA A 123 -33.30 8.01 11.43
CA ALA A 123 -33.35 8.97 10.33
C ALA A 123 -34.56 8.72 9.41
N VAL A 124 -34.88 7.44 9.14
CA VAL A 124 -36.05 7.05 8.33
C VAL A 124 -37.36 7.26 9.09
N ALA A 125 -37.44 6.88 10.36
CA ALA A 125 -38.70 6.89 11.12
C ALA A 125 -39.10 8.30 11.64
N LEU A 126 -38.12 9.16 11.94
CA LEU A 126 -38.37 10.44 12.61
C LEU A 126 -39.33 11.38 11.87
N PRO A 127 -39.25 11.57 10.54
CA PRO A 127 -40.18 12.44 9.83
C PRO A 127 -41.65 12.02 10.02
N ALA A 128 -41.93 10.72 9.89
CA ALA A 128 -43.28 10.18 10.09
C ALA A 128 -43.76 10.32 11.54
N LEU A 129 -42.88 10.02 12.51
CA LEU A 129 -43.20 10.17 13.94
C LEU A 129 -43.48 11.62 14.32
N ARG A 130 -42.74 12.58 13.74
CA ARG A 130 -42.97 14.02 13.94
C ARG A 130 -44.27 14.49 13.31
N ALA A 131 -44.59 14.01 12.10
CA ALA A 131 -45.84 14.35 11.42
C ALA A 131 -47.10 13.84 12.15
N ALA A 132 -46.97 12.75 12.91
CA ALA A 132 -48.06 12.19 13.71
C ALA A 132 -48.28 12.90 15.06
N LEU A 133 -47.38 13.79 15.49
CA LEU A 133 -47.52 14.52 16.75
C LEU A 133 -48.38 15.78 16.58
N PRO A 134 -49.09 16.22 17.64
CA PRO A 134 -49.65 17.57 17.69
C PRO A 134 -48.58 18.64 17.44
N PRO A 135 -48.96 19.85 16.97
CA PRO A 135 -48.04 20.96 16.76
C PRO A 135 -47.11 21.16 17.95
N ASP A 136 -45.84 21.43 17.68
CA ASP A 136 -44.84 21.70 18.73
C ASP A 136 -45.30 22.91 19.56
N PRO A 137 -45.49 22.76 20.90
CA PRO A 137 -45.83 23.88 21.77
C PRO A 137 -44.73 24.96 21.83
N GLY A 138 -43.58 24.73 21.19
CA GLY A 138 -42.51 25.70 21.03
C GLY A 138 -41.49 25.66 22.17
N PRO A 139 -40.56 26.62 22.21
CA PRO A 139 -39.51 26.69 23.23
C PRO A 139 -39.99 27.25 24.58
N ALA A 140 -41.30 27.39 24.81
CA ALA A 140 -41.83 27.83 26.09
C ALA A 140 -41.35 26.91 27.24
N ALA A 141 -41.28 27.47 28.45
CA ALA A 141 -40.88 26.73 29.65
C ALA A 141 -41.63 25.39 29.74
N GLU A 142 -40.93 24.34 30.23
CA GLU A 142 -41.51 23.00 30.42
C GLU A 142 -42.90 23.11 31.08
N PRO A 143 -43.98 22.66 30.41
CA PRO A 143 -45.31 22.75 30.98
C PRO A 143 -45.37 22.00 32.29
N ASP A 144 -45.98 22.58 33.32
CA ASP A 144 -46.14 21.89 34.60
C ASP A 144 -47.05 20.65 34.41
N PRO A 145 -46.53 19.43 34.64
CA PRO A 145 -47.30 18.21 34.44
C PRO A 145 -48.51 18.10 35.38
N THR A 146 -48.52 18.81 36.50
CA THR A 146 -49.62 18.79 37.48
C THR A 146 -50.83 19.60 37.02
N THR A 147 -50.62 20.61 36.18
CA THR A 147 -51.67 21.53 35.70
C THR A 147 -51.97 21.40 34.20
N ALA A 148 -51.04 20.88 33.40
CA ALA A 148 -51.16 20.81 31.94
C ALA A 148 -50.59 19.51 31.34
N TRP A 149 -51.00 18.36 31.87
CA TRP A 149 -50.48 17.03 31.48
C TRP A 149 -50.45 16.76 29.96
N PRO A 150 -51.50 17.03 29.14
CA PRO A 150 -51.43 16.79 27.70
C PRO A 150 -50.37 17.66 26.99
N ALA A 151 -50.20 18.91 27.43
CA ALA A 151 -49.17 19.81 26.89
C ALA A 151 -47.77 19.33 27.26
N TRP A 152 -47.58 18.88 28.52
CA TRP A 152 -46.32 18.27 28.96
C TRP A 152 -45.98 17.02 28.14
N GLN A 153 -46.95 16.13 27.87
CA GLN A 153 -46.71 14.93 27.05
C GLN A 153 -46.30 15.27 25.61
N ALA A 154 -46.97 16.23 24.97
CA ALA A 154 -46.61 16.68 23.63
C ALA A 154 -45.20 17.29 23.62
N TRP A 155 -44.91 18.19 24.57
CA TRP A 155 -43.60 18.79 24.74
C TRP A 155 -42.51 17.73 24.97
N HIS A 156 -42.72 16.79 25.89
CA HIS A 156 -41.77 15.73 26.21
C HIS A 156 -41.49 14.84 24.99
N ARG A 157 -42.52 14.46 24.21
CA ARG A 157 -42.35 13.66 23.00
C ARG A 157 -41.51 14.38 21.94
N HIS A 158 -41.76 15.68 21.72
CA HIS A 158 -40.95 16.49 20.81
C HIS A 158 -39.48 16.53 21.25
N ARG A 159 -39.22 16.91 22.51
CA ARG A 159 -37.85 16.96 23.07
C ARG A 159 -37.14 15.61 23.08
N TRP A 160 -37.88 14.53 23.33
CA TRP A 160 -37.35 13.17 23.32
C TRP A 160 -36.96 12.71 21.90
N LEU A 161 -37.75 13.06 20.88
CA LEU A 161 -37.45 12.75 19.48
C LEU A 161 -36.29 13.61 18.94
N GLU A 162 -36.15 14.86 19.37
CA GLU A 162 -35.02 15.73 19.01
C GLU A 162 -33.67 15.18 19.46
N ARG A 163 -33.63 14.47 20.58
CA ARG A 163 -32.39 13.87 21.12
C ARG A 163 -31.99 12.56 20.43
N ARG A 164 -32.77 12.05 19.47
CA ARG A 164 -32.47 10.78 18.81
C ARG A 164 -31.38 10.95 17.76
N PRO A 165 -30.27 10.19 17.83
CA PRO A 165 -29.22 10.28 16.82
C PRO A 165 -29.76 9.74 15.48
N THR A 166 -29.62 10.54 14.42
CA THR A 166 -29.94 10.16 13.05
C THR A 166 -28.70 9.84 12.23
N VAL A 167 -27.54 10.24 12.73
CA VAL A 167 -26.24 9.98 12.14
C VAL A 167 -25.25 9.62 13.25
N LEU A 168 -24.25 8.83 12.91
CA LEU A 168 -23.14 8.57 13.82
C LEU A 168 -22.33 9.86 14.03
N PRO A 169 -21.95 10.21 15.27
CA PRO A 169 -21.10 11.38 15.54
C PRO A 169 -19.81 11.38 14.70
N PRO A 170 -19.27 12.56 14.31
CA PRO A 170 -18.12 12.65 13.42
C PRO A 170 -16.87 11.89 13.91
N ASP A 171 -16.60 11.94 15.21
CA ASP A 171 -15.48 11.23 15.85
C ASP A 171 -15.64 9.70 15.75
N LEU A 172 -16.84 9.20 15.99
CA LEU A 172 -17.16 7.77 15.85
C LEU A 172 -17.18 7.32 14.39
N SER A 173 -17.61 8.19 13.47
CA SER A 173 -17.55 7.94 12.03
C SER A 173 -16.11 7.82 11.53
N ALA A 174 -15.24 8.75 11.93
CA ALA A 174 -13.81 8.67 11.61
C ALA A 174 -13.19 7.38 12.16
N ARG A 175 -13.50 7.04 13.42
CA ARG A 175 -13.06 5.79 14.05
C ARG A 175 -13.54 4.56 13.30
N TYR A 176 -14.81 4.53 12.89
CA TYR A 176 -15.38 3.45 12.08
C TYR A 176 -14.60 3.26 10.78
N HIS A 177 -14.40 4.34 10.01
CA HIS A 177 -13.68 4.26 8.74
C HIS A 177 -12.22 3.81 8.91
N LEU A 178 -11.52 4.33 9.93
CA LEU A 178 -10.14 3.91 10.21
C LEU A 178 -10.04 2.44 10.61
N LEU A 179 -10.92 1.95 11.47
CA LEU A 179 -10.95 0.54 11.87
C LEU A 179 -11.27 -0.37 10.68
N ARG A 180 -12.22 0.04 9.82
CA ARG A 180 -12.61 -0.69 8.61
C ARG A 180 -11.45 -0.82 7.64
N LEU A 181 -10.82 0.29 7.27
CA LEU A 181 -9.67 0.29 6.35
C LEU A 181 -8.51 -0.56 6.88
N ARG A 182 -8.21 -0.48 8.18
CA ARG A 182 -7.16 -1.30 8.80
C ARG A 182 -7.50 -2.79 8.80
N ALA A 183 -8.76 -3.15 9.03
CA ALA A 183 -9.20 -4.55 8.98
C ALA A 183 -9.07 -5.10 7.55
N GLU A 184 -9.56 -4.35 6.56
CA GLU A 184 -9.48 -4.71 5.13
C GLU A 184 -8.03 -4.87 4.67
N ALA A 185 -7.13 -3.97 5.06
CA ALA A 185 -5.71 -4.07 4.72
C ALA A 185 -5.05 -5.34 5.29
N LEU A 186 -5.36 -5.70 6.56
CA LEU A 186 -4.83 -6.92 7.18
C LEU A 186 -5.43 -8.20 6.56
N GLU A 187 -6.69 -8.16 6.11
CA GLU A 187 -7.34 -9.26 5.41
C GLU A 187 -6.71 -9.48 4.03
N ALA A 188 -6.46 -8.40 3.27
CA ALA A 188 -5.77 -8.46 1.98
C ALA A 188 -4.32 -8.98 2.11
N GLU A 189 -3.59 -8.52 3.14
CA GLU A 189 -2.25 -9.04 3.43
C GLU A 189 -2.29 -10.53 3.79
N ALA A 190 -3.25 -10.96 4.61
CA ALA A 190 -3.44 -12.37 4.96
C ALA A 190 -3.77 -13.23 3.73
N GLU A 191 -4.56 -12.72 2.79
CA GLU A 191 -4.85 -13.41 1.53
C GLU A 191 -3.60 -13.56 0.66
N GLY A 192 -2.80 -12.50 0.51
CA GLY A 192 -1.53 -12.55 -0.22
C GLY A 192 -0.55 -13.55 0.40
N LEU A 193 -0.39 -13.53 1.73
CA LEU A 193 0.48 -14.47 2.45
C LEU A 193 -0.01 -15.92 2.33
N ALA A 194 -1.31 -16.14 2.38
CA ALA A 194 -1.89 -17.46 2.17
C ALA A 194 -1.65 -17.97 0.73
N GLY A 195 -1.61 -17.08 -0.26
CA GLY A 195 -1.24 -17.42 -1.64
C GLY A 195 0.21 -17.87 -1.79
N LEU A 196 1.14 -17.27 -1.03
CA LEU A 196 2.56 -17.63 -1.03
C LEU A 196 2.88 -18.95 -0.30
N LEU A 197 1.96 -19.41 0.56
CA LEU A 197 2.12 -20.63 1.36
C LEU A 197 1.43 -21.87 0.75
N ARG A 198 0.79 -21.72 -0.41
CA ARG A 198 0.17 -22.82 -1.16
C ARG A 198 1.15 -23.43 -2.15
#